data_AF-A0AAV7AAR6-F1
#
_entry.id   AF-A0AAV7AAR6-F1
#
_cell.length_a   1.000
_cell.length_b   1.000
_cell.length_c   1.000
_cell.angle_alpha   90.00
_cell.angle_beta   90.00
_cell.angle_gamma   90.00
#
_symmetry.space_group_name_H-M   'P 1'
#
loop_
_entity.id
_entity.type
_entity.pdbx_description
1 polymer ?
#
loop_
_entity_poly.entity_id
_entity_poly.type
_entity_poly.pdbx_seq_one_letter_code
_entity_poly.pdbx_strand_id
1 'polypeptide(L)'
;MTTDNGLKYTVWHKIKTEILDDCRKEGEWKILLLDQFTTKLLTSCCKMTDLLQEGITVVEDIYKERQPVADLKAIYFISPIEKSVDHVVKDFESKSSCKYKAAYIYFSDACPDSLFNKLKACQPKTIKRCKEINISFYPKESQVFLLNVPNAFHMLYSPDKSVDKEAAMQSIAQQIVTLCATLDENPGVRYKREPLDNAEDLASLVEEKLVQYYKTDEKNQCKEKSQSQLLILDRGFDPLSTVLHELTFQAMVYDVLPIEDDVYKYKPDGSASKEKEGRLDESDEVWVKIRHRHIAVVLEEIPKLVKEISSSKKESEGKVRFMLRVCAELYLH
;
A
#
# COMPACT_ATOMS: atom_id res chain seq x y z
N MET A 1 -16.34 8.65 -8.10
CA MET A 1 -15.71 8.04 -9.29
C MET A 1 -14.22 8.02 -9.04
N THR A 2 -13.65 6.85 -8.77
CA THR A 2 -12.19 6.67 -8.80
C THR A 2 -11.73 7.10 -10.19
N THR A 3 -10.85 8.08 -10.29
CA THR A 3 -10.21 8.40 -11.55
C THR A 3 -9.53 7.13 -12.06
N ASP A 4 -9.90 6.66 -13.25
CA ASP A 4 -9.43 5.42 -13.88
C ASP A 4 -7.90 5.34 -14.07
N ASN A 5 -7.16 6.39 -13.68
CA ASN A 5 -5.71 6.53 -13.81
C ASN A 5 -4.97 6.73 -12.48
N GLY A 6 -5.63 6.60 -11.32
CA GLY A 6 -4.98 6.75 -10.02
C GLY A 6 -4.11 5.56 -9.64
N LEU A 7 -3.02 5.78 -8.89
CA LEU A 7 -2.09 4.72 -8.46
C LEU A 7 -2.80 3.56 -7.73
N LYS A 8 -3.80 3.86 -6.90
CA LYS A 8 -4.63 2.84 -6.23
C LYS A 8 -5.34 1.92 -7.23
N TYR A 9 -5.90 2.50 -8.30
CA TYR A 9 -6.55 1.74 -9.35
C TYR A 9 -5.55 0.87 -10.11
N THR A 10 -4.39 1.42 -10.49
CA THR A 10 -3.34 0.65 -11.18
C THR A 10 -2.87 -0.55 -10.35
N VAL A 11 -2.64 -0.36 -9.06
CA VAL A 11 -2.26 -1.43 -8.13
C VAL A 11 -3.37 -2.47 -8.00
N TRP A 12 -4.61 -2.04 -7.81
CA TRP A 12 -5.76 -2.95 -7.73
C TRP A 12 -5.94 -3.76 -9.02
N HIS A 13 -5.87 -3.11 -10.18
CA HIS A 13 -5.99 -3.75 -11.48
C HIS A 13 -4.90 -4.82 -11.68
N LYS A 14 -3.66 -4.51 -11.30
CA LYS A 14 -2.54 -5.47 -11.34
C LYS A 14 -2.78 -6.66 -10.40
N ILE A 15 -3.20 -6.41 -9.16
CA ILE A 15 -3.55 -7.47 -8.20
C ILE A 15 -4.67 -8.37 -8.73
N LYS A 16 -5.75 -7.76 -9.25
CA LYS A 16 -6.88 -8.48 -9.81
C LYS A 16 -6.45 -9.39 -10.96
N THR A 17 -5.72 -8.84 -11.93
CA THR A 17 -5.31 -9.56 -13.14
C THR A 17 -4.30 -10.67 -12.81
N GLU A 18 -3.28 -10.37 -12.01
CA GLU A 18 -2.15 -11.27 -11.79
C GLU A 18 -2.37 -12.31 -10.68
N ILE A 19 -3.27 -12.03 -9.74
CA ILE A 19 -3.56 -12.91 -8.59
C ILE A 19 -4.95 -13.52 -8.74
N LEU A 20 -6.00 -12.69 -8.81
CA LEU A 20 -7.38 -13.15 -8.66
C LEU A 20 -7.85 -13.87 -9.93
N ASP A 21 -7.70 -13.25 -11.10
CA ASP A 21 -8.09 -13.82 -12.38
C ASP A 21 -7.23 -15.03 -12.75
N ASP A 22 -5.93 -14.99 -12.44
CA ASP A 22 -5.00 -16.09 -12.68
C ASP A 22 -5.43 -17.38 -11.95
N CYS A 23 -6.00 -17.29 -10.75
CA CYS A 23 -6.48 -18.44 -9.99
C CYS A 23 -8.01 -18.65 -10.04
N ARG A 24 -8.75 -17.85 -10.81
CA ARG A 24 -10.21 -17.90 -10.87
C ARG A 24 -10.69 -19.19 -11.53
N LYS A 25 -11.73 -19.78 -10.92
CA LYS A 25 -12.50 -20.89 -11.49
C LYS A 25 -13.96 -20.66 -11.15
N GLU A 26 -14.83 -20.74 -12.14
CA GLU A 26 -16.27 -20.55 -11.94
C GLU A 26 -16.81 -21.56 -10.91
N GLY A 27 -17.61 -21.06 -9.96
CA GLY A 27 -18.23 -21.88 -8.90
C GLY A 27 -17.32 -22.27 -7.73
N GLU A 28 -16.02 -21.91 -7.74
CA GLU A 28 -15.09 -22.22 -6.64
C GLU A 28 -14.72 -20.98 -5.82
N TRP A 29 -15.12 -20.97 -4.56
CA TRP A 29 -14.69 -19.99 -3.56
C TRP A 29 -13.30 -20.30 -3.01
N LYS A 30 -12.56 -19.26 -2.62
CA LYS A 30 -11.20 -19.38 -2.06
C LYS A 30 -11.03 -18.52 -0.82
N ILE A 31 -10.08 -18.91 0.01
CA ILE A 31 -9.64 -18.16 1.18
C ILE A 31 -8.42 -17.33 0.78
N LEU A 32 -8.40 -16.04 1.11
CA LEU A 32 -7.26 -15.17 0.90
C LEU A 32 -6.50 -14.99 2.21
N LEU A 33 -5.20 -15.28 2.19
CA LEU A 33 -4.31 -15.14 3.33
C LEU A 33 -3.30 -14.05 3.06
N LEU A 34 -3.24 -13.12 4.00
CA LEU A 34 -2.43 -11.92 3.92
C LEU A 34 -1.48 -11.84 5.11
N ASP A 35 -0.35 -11.18 4.90
CA ASP A 35 0.49 -10.73 5.99
C ASP A 35 0.24 -9.25 6.30
N GLN A 36 1.03 -8.69 7.22
CA GLN A 36 0.83 -7.31 7.65
C GLN A 36 1.01 -6.29 6.50
N PHE A 37 1.97 -6.53 5.60
CA PHE A 37 2.22 -5.64 4.46
C PHE A 37 1.10 -5.76 3.43
N THR A 38 0.79 -6.97 2.99
CA THR A 38 -0.22 -7.19 1.95
C THR A 38 -1.63 -6.85 2.42
N THR A 39 -1.92 -6.97 3.72
CA THR A 39 -3.17 -6.49 4.33
C THR A 39 -3.31 -4.98 4.16
N LYS A 40 -2.27 -4.20 4.49
CA LYS A 40 -2.29 -2.74 4.34
C LYS A 40 -2.37 -2.33 2.86
N LEU A 41 -1.65 -3.04 1.99
CA LEU A 41 -1.68 -2.82 0.55
C LEU A 41 -3.10 -2.99 -0.02
N LEU A 42 -3.75 -4.13 0.26
CA LEU A 42 -5.10 -4.41 -0.22
C LEU A 42 -6.15 -3.46 0.36
N THR A 43 -6.05 -3.14 1.66
CA THR A 43 -6.98 -2.20 2.33
C THR A 43 -6.86 -0.77 1.77
N SER A 44 -5.76 -0.44 1.09
CA SER A 44 -5.59 0.87 0.45
C SER A 44 -6.28 0.97 -0.91
N CYS A 45 -6.35 -0.12 -1.68
CA CYS A 45 -6.80 -0.11 -3.07
C CYS A 45 -8.13 -0.83 -3.34
N CYS A 46 -8.65 -1.59 -2.37
CA CYS A 46 -9.79 -2.50 -2.57
C CYS A 46 -10.75 -2.49 -1.37
N LYS A 47 -12.05 -2.67 -1.63
CA LYS A 47 -13.06 -2.92 -0.58
C LYS A 47 -13.39 -4.41 -0.47
N MET A 48 -13.88 -4.82 0.70
CA MET A 48 -14.33 -6.21 0.92
C MET A 48 -15.40 -6.67 -0.09
N THR A 49 -16.25 -5.76 -0.56
CA THR A 49 -17.25 -6.04 -1.60
C THR A 49 -16.62 -6.47 -2.91
N ASP A 50 -15.47 -5.90 -3.25
CA ASP A 50 -14.79 -6.14 -4.52
C ASP A 50 -14.11 -7.51 -4.47
N LEU A 51 -13.49 -7.87 -3.34
CA LEU A 51 -12.93 -9.23 -3.12
C LEU A 51 -13.99 -10.32 -3.22
N LEU A 52 -15.20 -10.08 -2.68
CA LEU A 52 -16.30 -11.04 -2.76
C LEU A 52 -16.76 -11.27 -4.20
N GLN A 53 -16.78 -10.22 -5.04
CA GLN A 53 -17.13 -10.35 -6.46
C GLN A 53 -16.10 -11.16 -7.26
N GLU A 54 -14.84 -11.18 -6.79
CA GLU A 54 -13.76 -11.95 -7.40
C GLU A 54 -13.61 -13.38 -6.83
N GLY A 55 -14.57 -13.86 -6.04
CA GLY A 55 -14.60 -15.26 -5.58
C GLY A 55 -13.82 -15.53 -4.30
N ILE A 56 -13.52 -14.50 -3.51
CA ILE A 56 -12.93 -14.64 -2.17
C ILE A 56 -14.03 -14.60 -1.11
N THR A 57 -14.15 -15.64 -0.29
CA THR A 57 -15.14 -15.69 0.81
C THR A 57 -14.62 -15.10 2.10
N VAL A 58 -13.36 -15.37 2.42
CA VAL A 58 -12.76 -15.04 3.72
C VAL A 58 -11.35 -14.51 3.49
N VAL A 59 -11.02 -13.43 4.21
CA VAL A 59 -9.68 -12.87 4.29
C VAL A 59 -9.15 -13.12 5.70
N GLU A 60 -8.02 -13.80 5.80
CA GLU A 60 -7.39 -14.15 7.08
C GLU A 60 -5.95 -13.64 7.17
N ASP A 61 -5.51 -13.41 8.41
CA ASP A 61 -4.13 -13.07 8.74
C ASP A 61 -3.30 -14.35 8.92
N ILE A 62 -2.19 -14.45 8.19
CA ILE A 62 -1.30 -15.62 8.23
C ILE A 62 -0.70 -15.86 9.62
N TYR A 63 -0.49 -14.81 10.43
CA TYR A 63 0.14 -14.89 11.74
C TYR A 63 -0.83 -15.30 12.86
N LYS A 64 -2.13 -15.28 12.60
CA LYS A 64 -3.15 -15.71 13.56
C LYS A 64 -3.41 -17.20 13.45
N GLU A 65 -3.86 -17.80 14.56
CA GLU A 65 -4.38 -19.16 14.53
C GLU A 65 -5.68 -19.22 13.74
N ARG A 66 -5.71 -20.15 12.79
CA ARG A 66 -6.77 -20.30 11.77
C ARG A 66 -7.34 -21.71 11.80
N GLN A 67 -8.65 -21.82 11.61
CA GLN A 67 -9.34 -23.11 11.57
C GLN A 67 -9.04 -23.83 10.24
N PRO A 68 -8.74 -25.14 10.27
CA PRO A 68 -8.55 -25.92 9.04
C PRO A 68 -9.83 -25.98 8.20
N VAL A 69 -9.75 -25.59 6.92
CA VAL A 69 -10.84 -25.69 5.95
C VAL A 69 -10.35 -26.50 4.74
N ALA A 70 -10.30 -27.82 4.90
CA ALA A 70 -9.64 -28.73 3.97
C ALA A 70 -10.30 -28.80 2.58
N ASP A 71 -11.56 -28.37 2.44
CA ASP A 71 -12.30 -28.40 1.18
C ASP A 71 -11.98 -27.20 0.26
N LEU A 72 -11.57 -26.08 0.85
CA LEU A 72 -11.30 -24.84 0.12
C LEU A 72 -9.81 -24.72 -0.26
N LYS A 73 -9.56 -23.98 -1.34
CA LYS A 73 -8.20 -23.62 -1.76
C LYS A 73 -7.83 -22.28 -1.14
N ALA A 74 -6.55 -22.12 -0.86
CA ALA A 74 -5.98 -20.92 -0.25
C ALA A 74 -5.12 -20.15 -1.24
N ILE A 75 -5.32 -18.83 -1.30
CA ILE A 75 -4.46 -17.86 -1.99
C ILE A 75 -3.62 -17.19 -0.91
N TYR A 76 -2.31 -17.37 -0.96
CA TYR A 76 -1.36 -16.67 -0.11
C TYR A 76 -0.82 -15.48 -0.89
N PHE A 77 -1.19 -14.27 -0.51
CA PHE A 77 -0.56 -13.06 -1.01
C PHE A 77 0.26 -12.46 0.13
N ILE A 78 1.58 -12.69 0.09
CA ILE A 78 2.49 -12.44 1.21
C ILE A 78 3.81 -11.82 0.73
N SER A 79 4.50 -11.14 1.64
CA SER A 79 5.88 -10.72 1.43
C SER A 79 6.87 -11.87 1.61
N PRO A 80 8.01 -11.85 0.88
CA PRO A 80 9.05 -12.88 0.97
C PRO A 80 9.88 -12.75 2.25
N ILE A 81 9.24 -12.90 3.41
CA ILE A 81 9.84 -12.83 4.74
C ILE A 81 9.85 -14.24 5.34
N GLU A 82 10.92 -14.60 6.05
CA GLU A 82 11.06 -15.91 6.71
C GLU A 82 9.84 -16.26 7.57
N LYS A 83 9.36 -15.31 8.39
CA LYS A 83 8.15 -15.50 9.21
C LYS A 83 6.93 -15.89 8.36
N SER A 84 6.68 -15.20 7.25
CA SER A 84 5.51 -15.49 6.39
C SER A 84 5.65 -16.86 5.73
N VAL A 85 6.84 -17.17 5.21
CA VAL A 85 7.15 -18.45 4.55
C VAL A 85 7.05 -19.63 5.52
N ASP A 86 7.56 -19.49 6.74
CA ASP A 86 7.49 -20.53 7.77
C ASP A 86 6.04 -20.88 8.15
N HIS A 87 5.13 -19.88 8.16
CA HIS A 87 3.70 -20.15 8.40
C HIS A 87 3.05 -20.90 7.23
N VAL A 88 3.45 -20.60 5.99
CA VAL A 88 3.01 -21.39 4.83
C VAL A 88 3.49 -22.84 4.96
N VAL A 89 4.76 -23.06 5.32
CA VAL A 89 5.32 -24.40 5.51
C VAL A 89 4.57 -25.16 6.61
N LYS A 90 4.27 -24.51 7.74
CA LYS A 90 3.50 -25.10 8.85
C LYS A 90 2.08 -25.50 8.45
N ASP A 91 1.41 -24.72 7.60
CA ASP A 91 0.05 -25.05 7.13
C ASP A 91 -0.01 -26.34 6.29
N PHE A 92 1.13 -26.80 5.75
CA PHE A 92 1.25 -27.97 4.86
C PHE A 92 2.25 -29.04 5.33
N GLU A 93 2.73 -28.96 6.58
CA GLU A 93 3.79 -29.84 7.10
C GLU A 93 3.39 -31.33 7.05
N SER A 94 2.22 -31.69 7.58
CA SER A 94 1.68 -33.06 7.54
C SER A 94 0.41 -33.15 6.69
N LYS A 95 0.25 -34.27 5.96
CA LYS A 95 -0.99 -34.58 5.20
C LYS A 95 -2.24 -34.65 6.09
N SER A 96 -2.09 -35.02 7.36
CA SER A 96 -3.20 -35.07 8.32
C SER A 96 -3.54 -33.70 8.94
N SER A 97 -2.66 -32.71 8.80
CA SER A 97 -2.82 -31.36 9.35
C SER A 97 -2.92 -30.28 8.28
N CYS A 98 -3.06 -30.65 7.00
CA CYS A 98 -3.21 -29.70 5.92
C CYS A 98 -4.46 -28.83 6.15
N LYS A 99 -4.24 -27.52 6.31
CA LYS A 99 -5.36 -26.60 6.55
C LYS A 99 -6.25 -26.38 5.33
N TYR A 100 -5.70 -26.54 4.13
CA TYR A 100 -6.39 -26.24 2.87
C TYR A 100 -6.14 -27.31 1.81
N LYS A 101 -7.04 -27.39 0.82
CA LYS A 101 -6.96 -28.35 -0.29
C LYS A 101 -5.74 -28.16 -1.17
N ALA A 102 -5.37 -26.90 -1.42
CA ALA A 102 -4.28 -26.49 -2.29
C ALA A 102 -3.87 -25.05 -1.98
N ALA A 103 -2.62 -24.70 -2.31
CA ALA A 103 -2.07 -23.37 -2.13
C ALA A 103 -1.73 -22.71 -3.48
N TYR A 104 -2.10 -21.44 -3.62
CA TYR A 104 -1.61 -20.52 -4.65
C TYR A 104 -0.78 -19.45 -3.96
N ILE A 105 0.52 -19.42 -4.19
CA ILE A 105 1.44 -18.50 -3.52
C ILE A 105 1.81 -17.37 -4.47
N TYR A 106 1.57 -16.14 -4.02
CA TYR A 106 1.90 -14.90 -4.69
C TYR A 106 2.77 -14.06 -3.77
N PHE A 107 4.01 -13.83 -4.17
CA PHE A 107 4.92 -12.97 -3.44
C PHE A 107 4.77 -11.50 -3.87
N SER A 108 4.83 -10.60 -2.88
CA SER A 108 4.79 -9.16 -3.14
C SER A 108 6.05 -8.67 -3.88
N ASP A 109 7.21 -9.28 -3.64
CA ASP A 109 8.50 -8.91 -4.23
C ASP A 109 9.30 -10.18 -4.57
N ALA A 110 10.48 -10.02 -5.16
CA ALA A 110 11.37 -11.13 -5.50
C ALA A 110 11.71 -11.98 -4.27
N CYS A 111 11.55 -13.30 -4.38
CA CYS A 111 11.77 -14.22 -3.28
C CYS A 111 13.21 -14.73 -3.27
N PRO A 112 13.98 -14.56 -2.17
CA PRO A 112 15.33 -15.10 -2.08
C PRO A 112 15.36 -16.63 -2.25
N ASP A 113 16.38 -17.15 -2.95
CA ASP A 113 16.56 -18.58 -3.20
C ASP A 113 16.53 -19.43 -1.92
N SER A 114 17.03 -18.90 -0.80
CA SER A 114 17.02 -19.57 0.49
C SER A 114 15.59 -19.87 0.97
N LEU A 115 14.68 -18.90 0.87
CA LEU A 115 13.28 -19.04 1.24
C LEU A 115 12.51 -19.89 0.22
N PHE A 116 12.82 -19.72 -1.06
CA PHE A 116 12.22 -20.53 -2.12
C PHE A 116 12.58 -22.02 -1.98
N ASN A 117 13.83 -22.33 -1.65
CA ASN A 117 14.28 -23.70 -1.41
C ASN A 117 13.60 -24.34 -0.19
N LYS A 118 13.35 -23.56 0.88
CA LYS A 118 12.55 -24.04 2.03
C LYS A 118 11.12 -24.42 1.59
N LEU A 119 10.47 -23.60 0.76
CA LEU A 119 9.14 -23.91 0.22
C LEU A 119 9.14 -25.13 -0.69
N LYS A 120 10.16 -25.27 -1.53
CA LYS A 120 10.30 -26.42 -2.44
C LYS A 120 10.53 -27.73 -1.71
N ALA A 121 11.21 -27.69 -0.56
CA ALA A 121 11.38 -28.84 0.32
C ALA A 121 10.05 -29.24 0.99
N CYS A 122 9.15 -28.27 1.21
CA CYS A 122 7.79 -28.54 1.69
C CYS A 122 6.90 -29.07 0.55
N GLN A 123 5.97 -29.96 0.89
CA GLN A 123 5.15 -30.78 -0.03
C GLN A 123 4.76 -30.08 -1.36
N PRO A 124 5.52 -30.27 -2.47
CA PRO A 124 5.33 -29.48 -3.69
C PRO A 124 4.05 -29.84 -4.45
N LYS A 125 3.39 -30.96 -4.11
CA LYS A 125 2.16 -31.41 -4.76
C LYS A 125 0.94 -30.54 -4.39
N THR A 126 0.99 -29.87 -3.24
CA THR A 126 -0.11 -29.05 -2.70
C THR A 126 -0.05 -27.61 -3.23
N ILE A 127 1.16 -27.11 -3.50
CA ILE A 127 1.39 -25.81 -4.13
C ILE A 127 1.08 -25.93 -5.63
N LYS A 128 0.04 -25.23 -6.09
CA LYS A 128 -0.38 -25.23 -7.50
C LYS A 128 0.26 -24.13 -8.32
N ARG A 129 0.61 -23.02 -7.67
CA ARG A 129 1.25 -21.88 -8.30
C ARG A 129 2.14 -21.16 -7.30
N CYS A 130 3.27 -20.66 -7.78
CA CYS A 130 4.17 -19.77 -7.07
C CYS A 130 4.57 -18.68 -8.07
N LYS A 131 4.21 -17.42 -7.79
CA LYS A 131 4.46 -16.28 -8.69
C LYS A 131 4.87 -15.05 -7.89
N GLU A 132 5.67 -14.19 -8.51
CA GLU A 132 6.07 -12.89 -7.96
C GLU A 132 5.31 -11.78 -8.69
N ILE A 133 4.76 -10.82 -7.93
CA ILE A 133 3.92 -9.74 -8.47
C ILE A 133 4.70 -8.42 -8.61
N ASN A 134 5.80 -8.26 -7.85
CA ASN A 134 6.64 -7.07 -7.84
C ASN A 134 5.83 -5.78 -7.55
N ILE A 135 5.19 -5.75 -6.38
CA ILE A 135 4.54 -4.60 -5.75
C ILE A 135 5.00 -4.54 -4.29
N SER A 136 5.93 -3.64 -4.00
CA SER A 136 6.58 -3.52 -2.69
C SER A 136 6.45 -2.09 -2.13
N PHE A 137 5.33 -1.42 -2.39
CA PHE A 137 5.03 -0.06 -1.91
C PHE A 137 3.54 0.07 -1.57
N TYR A 138 3.17 1.11 -0.81
CA TYR A 138 1.78 1.44 -0.50
C TYR A 138 1.27 2.58 -1.39
N PRO A 139 0.17 2.40 -2.15
CA PRO A 139 -0.48 3.50 -2.86
C PRO A 139 -1.28 4.33 -1.87
N LYS A 140 -0.70 5.41 -1.33
CA LYS A 140 -1.34 6.24 -0.29
C LYS A 140 -2.50 7.06 -0.85
N GLU A 141 -2.24 7.72 -1.98
CA GLU A 141 -3.20 8.51 -2.73
C GLU A 141 -3.07 8.19 -4.23
N SER A 142 -3.89 8.82 -5.07
CA SER A 142 -3.87 8.64 -6.53
C SER A 142 -2.51 8.98 -7.15
N GLN A 143 -1.71 9.83 -6.50
CA GLN A 143 -0.40 10.29 -6.97
C GLN A 143 0.68 10.26 -5.88
N VAL A 144 0.42 9.62 -4.73
CA VAL A 144 1.36 9.53 -3.61
C VAL A 144 1.57 8.07 -3.24
N PHE A 145 2.82 7.65 -3.12
CA PHE A 145 3.19 6.33 -2.64
C PHE A 145 4.07 6.43 -1.40
N LEU A 146 4.07 5.36 -0.60
CA LEU A 146 4.95 5.21 0.56
C LEU A 146 5.73 3.90 0.44
N LEU A 147 6.99 3.94 0.82
CA LEU A 147 7.85 2.77 0.89
C LEU A 147 7.75 2.15 2.30
N ASN A 148 7.85 0.83 2.37
CA ASN A 148 7.80 0.08 3.62
C ASN A 148 9.22 -0.26 4.09
N VAL A 149 9.95 0.75 4.56
CA VAL A 149 11.29 0.57 5.15
C VAL A 149 11.28 1.15 6.58
N PRO A 150 11.03 0.31 7.60
CA PRO A 150 11.00 0.77 8.99
C PRO A 150 12.32 1.45 9.36
N ASN A 151 12.25 2.56 10.08
CA ASN A 151 13.41 3.33 10.54
C ASN A 151 14.34 3.86 9.43
N ALA A 152 13.91 3.89 8.15
CA ALA A 152 14.76 4.34 7.04
C ALA A 152 15.39 5.72 7.32
N PHE A 153 14.64 6.67 7.87
CA PHE A 153 15.16 7.99 8.20
C PHE A 153 16.34 7.92 9.17
N HIS A 154 16.21 7.17 10.27
CA HIS A 154 17.31 6.97 11.20
C HIS A 154 18.49 6.25 10.52
N MET A 155 18.23 5.25 9.70
CA MET A 155 19.29 4.48 9.02
C MET A 155 20.07 5.30 7.98
N LEU A 156 19.44 6.25 7.32
CA LEU A 156 20.06 7.08 6.29
C LEU A 156 20.80 8.30 6.85
N TYR A 157 20.34 8.84 7.98
CA TYR A 157 20.85 10.10 8.54
C TYR A 157 21.57 9.96 9.88
N SER A 158 21.56 8.78 10.50
CA SER A 158 22.31 8.57 11.74
C SER A 158 23.82 8.65 11.49
N PRO A 159 24.58 9.33 12.35
CA PRO A 159 26.04 9.32 12.28
C PRO A 159 26.65 7.99 12.73
N ASP A 160 25.85 7.09 13.33
CA ASP A 160 26.31 5.81 13.82
C ASP A 160 26.55 4.81 12.67
N LYS A 161 27.81 4.37 12.55
CA LYS A 161 28.24 3.39 11.54
C LYS A 161 27.75 1.96 11.82
N SER A 162 27.21 1.69 13.00
CA SER A 162 26.61 0.40 13.33
C SER A 162 25.30 0.15 12.60
N VAL A 163 24.69 1.21 12.07
CA VAL A 163 23.39 1.15 11.38
C VAL A 163 23.59 0.73 9.94
N ASP A 164 22.79 -0.25 9.49
CA ASP A 164 22.89 -0.83 8.16
C ASP A 164 22.25 0.06 7.07
N LYS A 165 22.89 1.20 6.81
CA LYS A 165 22.49 2.16 5.77
C LYS A 165 22.38 1.50 4.40
N GLU A 166 23.30 0.59 4.08
CA GLU A 166 23.35 -0.08 2.78
C GLU A 166 22.14 -0.98 2.57
N ALA A 167 21.74 -1.80 3.55
CA ALA A 167 20.53 -2.61 3.45
C ALA A 167 19.28 -1.75 3.29
N ALA A 168 19.19 -0.61 3.98
CA ALA A 168 18.07 0.33 3.80
C ALA A 168 18.03 0.89 2.37
N MET A 169 19.16 1.35 1.83
CA MET A 169 19.25 1.87 0.45
C MET A 169 18.90 0.81 -0.58
N GLN A 170 19.38 -0.43 -0.41
CA GLN A 170 19.07 -1.56 -1.28
C GLN A 170 17.56 -1.88 -1.28
N SER A 171 16.93 -1.84 -0.10
CA SER A 171 15.48 -2.05 0.06
C SER A 171 14.68 -0.92 -0.59
N ILE A 172 15.04 0.35 -0.34
CA ILE A 172 14.41 1.52 -0.97
C ILE A 172 14.50 1.42 -2.49
N ALA A 173 15.70 1.12 -3.03
CA ALA A 173 15.91 1.00 -4.46
C ALA A 173 15.03 -0.10 -5.07
N GLN A 174 14.96 -1.27 -4.42
CA GLN A 174 14.10 -2.38 -4.85
C GLN A 174 12.63 -1.94 -4.93
N GLN A 175 12.13 -1.32 -3.87
CA GLN A 175 10.72 -0.91 -3.81
C GLN A 175 10.39 0.16 -4.86
N ILE A 176 11.31 1.11 -5.12
CA ILE A 176 11.18 2.09 -6.21
C ILE A 176 11.11 1.39 -7.59
N VAL A 177 11.92 0.35 -7.81
CA VAL A 177 11.83 -0.45 -9.04
C VAL A 177 10.45 -1.11 -9.17
N THR A 178 9.88 -1.65 -8.10
CA THR A 178 8.53 -2.24 -8.14
C THR A 178 7.43 -1.23 -8.49
N LEU A 179 7.60 0.04 -8.09
CA LEU A 179 6.71 1.13 -8.51
C LEU A 179 6.82 1.37 -10.02
N CYS A 180 8.03 1.53 -10.54
CA CYS A 180 8.27 1.75 -11.96
C CYS A 180 7.72 0.59 -12.80
N ALA A 181 7.95 -0.65 -12.37
CA ALA A 181 7.40 -1.86 -12.99
C ALA A 181 5.87 -1.93 -12.93
N THR A 182 5.24 -1.38 -11.88
CA THR A 182 3.77 -1.36 -11.74
C THR A 182 3.13 -0.29 -12.61
N LEU A 183 3.82 0.82 -12.84
CA LEU A 183 3.41 1.87 -13.77
C LEU A 183 3.77 1.54 -15.23
N ASP A 184 4.49 0.44 -15.46
CA ASP A 184 5.06 0.08 -16.75
C ASP A 184 5.94 1.22 -17.32
N GLU A 185 6.82 1.77 -16.50
CA GLU A 185 7.70 2.91 -16.85
C GLU A 185 9.18 2.55 -16.66
N ASN A 186 10.03 2.90 -17.63
CA ASN A 186 11.49 2.80 -17.52
C ASN A 186 12.09 4.22 -17.53
N PRO A 187 12.09 4.94 -16.40
CA PRO A 187 12.43 6.36 -16.36
C PRO A 187 13.94 6.62 -16.47
N GLY A 188 14.29 7.84 -16.91
CA GLY A 188 15.62 8.39 -16.68
C GLY A 188 15.81 8.76 -15.21
N VAL A 189 16.73 8.09 -14.50
CA VAL A 189 17.03 8.40 -13.10
C VAL A 189 17.89 9.66 -13.00
N ARG A 190 17.47 10.61 -12.18
CA ARG A 190 18.16 11.86 -11.87
C ARG A 190 18.18 12.06 -10.36
N TYR A 191 19.18 12.76 -9.86
CA TYR A 191 19.32 13.07 -8.44
C TYR A 191 19.74 14.52 -8.22
N LYS A 192 19.43 15.04 -7.05
CA LYS A 192 20.02 16.28 -6.55
C LYS A 192 21.33 15.94 -5.83
N ARG A 193 22.44 16.55 -6.26
CA ARG A 193 23.79 16.27 -5.74
C ARG A 193 24.02 16.75 -4.30
N GLU A 194 23.43 17.87 -3.94
CA GLU A 194 23.52 18.45 -2.59
C GLU A 194 22.19 18.23 -1.85
N PRO A 195 22.18 18.10 -0.51
CA PRO A 195 23.26 18.41 0.43
C PRO A 195 24.15 17.22 0.84
N LEU A 196 23.72 15.98 0.62
CA LEU A 196 24.43 14.75 0.97
C LEU A 196 24.46 13.79 -0.22
N ASP A 197 25.41 12.86 -0.22
CA ASP A 197 25.61 11.89 -1.30
C ASP A 197 24.54 10.78 -1.35
N ASN A 198 23.64 10.72 -0.35
CA ASN A 198 22.60 9.70 -0.25
C ASN A 198 21.73 9.57 -1.51
N ALA A 199 21.40 10.71 -2.14
CA ALA A 199 20.58 10.72 -3.34
C ALA A 199 21.33 10.18 -4.57
N GLU A 200 22.65 10.42 -4.65
CA GLU A 200 23.53 9.92 -5.71
C GLU A 200 23.72 8.40 -5.58
N ASP A 201 24.02 7.93 -4.36
CA ASP A 201 24.14 6.51 -4.04
C ASP A 201 22.85 5.76 -4.40
N LEU A 202 21.70 6.28 -3.95
CA LEU A 202 20.41 5.67 -4.22
C LEU A 202 20.04 5.69 -5.71
N ALA A 203 20.35 6.77 -6.43
CA ALA A 203 20.10 6.86 -7.86
C ALA A 203 20.89 5.82 -8.65
N SER A 204 22.16 5.63 -8.30
CA SER A 204 23.02 4.61 -8.92
C SER A 204 22.45 3.21 -8.69
N LEU A 205 22.01 2.90 -7.47
CA LEU A 205 21.37 1.62 -7.12
C LEU A 205 20.05 1.40 -7.85
N VAL A 206 19.20 2.44 -7.94
CA VAL A 206 17.91 2.34 -8.66
C VAL A 206 18.15 2.11 -10.15
N GLU A 207 19.07 2.84 -10.77
CA GLU A 207 19.42 2.65 -12.18
C GLU A 207 19.93 1.22 -12.45
N GLU A 208 20.82 0.70 -11.60
CA GLU A 208 21.32 -0.68 -11.71
C GLU A 208 20.17 -1.70 -11.63
N LYS A 209 19.29 -1.56 -10.63
CA LYS A 209 18.16 -2.48 -10.44
C LYS A 209 17.11 -2.38 -11.54
N LEU A 210 16.83 -1.19 -12.07
CA LEU A 210 15.93 -1.01 -13.21
C LEU A 210 16.46 -1.75 -14.44
N VAL A 211 17.76 -1.61 -14.71
CA VAL A 211 18.43 -2.30 -15.82
C VAL A 211 18.37 -3.82 -15.63
N GLN A 212 18.59 -4.33 -14.42
CA GLN A 212 18.47 -5.75 -14.12
C GLN A 212 17.02 -6.24 -14.30
N TYR A 213 16.04 -5.51 -13.76
CA TYR A 213 14.63 -5.87 -13.83
C TYR A 213 14.15 -6.01 -15.29
N TYR A 214 14.37 -5.00 -16.13
CA TYR A 214 13.90 -5.02 -17.52
C TYR A 214 14.71 -5.93 -18.47
N LYS A 215 15.86 -6.45 -18.01
CA LYS A 215 16.56 -7.54 -18.70
C LYS A 215 15.92 -8.90 -18.42
N THR A 216 15.39 -9.09 -17.21
CA THR A 216 14.82 -10.36 -16.75
C THR A 216 13.30 -10.43 -16.94
N ASP A 217 12.62 -9.29 -17.09
CA ASP A 217 11.17 -9.24 -17.29
C ASP A 217 10.76 -9.99 -18.57
N GLU A 218 9.99 -11.07 -18.39
CA GLU A 218 9.52 -11.93 -19.49
C GLU A 218 8.53 -11.19 -20.41
N LYS A 219 7.83 -10.17 -19.89
CA LYS A 219 6.83 -9.42 -20.66
C LYS A 219 7.46 -8.34 -21.55
N ASN A 220 8.49 -7.66 -21.06
CA ASN A 220 9.10 -6.49 -21.69
C ASN A 220 10.62 -6.60 -21.75
N GLN A 221 11.12 -7.68 -22.37
CA GLN A 221 12.56 -7.86 -22.58
C GLN A 221 13.15 -6.64 -23.31
N CYS A 222 14.07 -5.94 -22.65
CA CYS A 222 14.75 -4.76 -23.19
C CYS A 222 13.86 -3.54 -23.45
N LYS A 223 13.00 -3.18 -22.48
CA LYS A 223 12.26 -1.92 -22.52
C LYS A 223 13.20 -0.71 -22.61
N GLU A 224 13.10 0.07 -23.68
CA GLU A 224 13.87 1.31 -23.82
C GLU A 224 13.48 2.34 -22.74
N LYS A 225 14.36 3.32 -22.51
CA LYS A 225 14.02 4.42 -21.60
C LYS A 225 12.83 5.18 -22.15
N SER A 226 11.80 5.26 -21.32
CA SER A 226 10.62 6.09 -21.55
C SER A 226 10.97 7.59 -21.49
N GLN A 227 10.02 8.44 -21.88
CA GLN A 227 10.14 9.90 -21.72
C GLN A 227 10.00 10.35 -20.25
N SER A 228 9.69 9.43 -19.32
CA SER A 228 9.53 9.74 -17.90
C SER A 228 10.87 9.91 -17.20
N GLN A 229 10.87 10.67 -16.11
CA GLN A 229 12.04 10.93 -15.27
C GLN A 229 11.71 10.60 -13.83
N LEU A 230 12.65 9.95 -13.15
CA LEU A 230 12.60 9.69 -11.72
C LEU A 230 13.62 10.62 -11.05
N LEU A 231 13.15 11.57 -10.25
CA LEU A 231 13.99 12.49 -9.51
C LEU A 231 14.11 12.05 -8.04
N ILE A 232 15.33 11.78 -7.60
CA ILE A 232 15.65 11.41 -6.22
C ILE A 232 16.19 12.65 -5.49
N LEU A 233 15.56 12.97 -4.35
CA LEU A 233 15.87 14.11 -3.51
C LEU A 233 16.18 13.64 -2.09
N ASP A 234 17.22 14.18 -1.49
CA ASP A 234 17.49 14.04 -0.06
C ASP A 234 16.67 15.08 0.72
N ARG A 235 16.10 14.72 1.88
CA ARG A 235 15.20 15.59 2.68
C ARG A 235 15.83 16.95 3.01
N GLY A 236 17.14 17.03 3.15
CA GLY A 236 17.86 18.27 3.45
C GLY A 236 17.78 19.33 2.34
N PHE A 237 17.24 19.01 1.16
CA PHE A 237 17.06 19.99 0.08
C PHE A 237 16.07 21.13 0.43
N ASP A 238 15.08 20.83 1.28
CA ASP A 238 14.05 21.75 1.73
C ASP A 238 13.63 21.41 3.17
N PRO A 239 14.34 21.94 4.18
CA PRO A 239 13.98 21.76 5.58
C PRO A 239 12.86 22.69 6.04
N LEU A 240 12.52 23.75 5.29
CA LEU A 240 11.52 24.72 5.72
C LEU A 240 10.12 24.13 5.61
N SER A 241 9.79 23.53 4.47
CA SER A 241 8.47 22.93 4.26
C SER A 241 8.12 21.80 5.24
N THR A 242 9.08 21.23 5.97
CA THR A 242 8.78 20.19 6.99
C THR A 242 8.30 20.74 8.34
N VAL A 243 8.58 22.01 8.63
CA VAL A 243 8.33 22.61 9.95
C VAL A 243 7.31 23.75 9.90
N LEU A 244 6.88 24.14 8.71
CA LEU A 244 5.85 25.14 8.51
C LEU A 244 4.46 24.57 8.83
N HIS A 245 3.70 25.32 9.63
CA HIS A 245 2.26 25.09 9.79
C HIS A 245 1.53 25.50 8.52
N GLU A 246 1.15 24.51 7.72
CA GLU A 246 0.57 24.70 6.40
C GLU A 246 -0.96 24.90 6.48
N LEU A 247 -1.51 25.80 5.67
CA LEU A 247 -2.94 26.19 5.74
C LEU A 247 -3.83 25.49 4.70
N THR A 248 -3.25 24.55 3.94
CA THR A 248 -4.06 23.64 3.12
C THR A 248 -4.73 22.60 4.00
N PHE A 249 -5.98 22.24 3.69
CA PHE A 249 -6.83 21.51 4.62
C PHE A 249 -6.21 20.20 5.12
N GLN A 250 -5.70 19.36 4.22
CA GLN A 250 -5.06 18.11 4.60
C GLN A 250 -3.82 18.30 5.46
N ALA A 251 -2.93 19.22 5.08
CA ALA A 251 -1.70 19.44 5.83
C ALA A 251 -2.00 19.95 7.24
N MET A 252 -2.88 20.95 7.34
CA MET A 252 -3.33 21.52 8.62
C MET A 252 -4.00 20.46 9.52
N VAL A 253 -4.86 19.63 8.94
CA VAL A 253 -5.59 18.57 9.66
C VAL A 253 -4.63 17.56 10.28
N TYR A 254 -3.63 17.09 9.54
CA TYR A 254 -2.66 16.11 10.03
C TYR A 254 -1.63 16.69 11.01
N ASP A 255 -1.42 18.00 10.96
CA ASP A 255 -0.50 18.72 11.83
C ASP A 255 -1.14 19.07 13.19
N VAL A 256 -2.38 19.55 13.17
CA VAL A 256 -3.07 20.04 14.38
C VAL A 256 -3.85 18.94 15.11
N LEU A 257 -4.47 17.99 14.39
CA LEU A 257 -5.34 16.99 14.99
C LEU A 257 -4.62 15.64 15.22
N PRO A 258 -5.00 14.88 16.25
CA PRO A 258 -4.39 13.57 16.54
C PRO A 258 -4.91 12.48 15.58
N ILE A 259 -4.40 12.49 14.35
CA ILE A 259 -4.75 11.51 13.32
C ILE A 259 -3.73 10.39 13.31
N GLU A 260 -4.23 9.16 13.46
CA GLU A 260 -3.42 7.95 13.42
C GLU A 260 -3.92 7.05 12.28
N ASP A 261 -3.03 6.63 11.38
CA ASP A 261 -3.37 5.76 10.24
C ASP A 261 -4.56 6.27 9.39
N ASP A 262 -4.61 7.59 9.16
CA ASP A 262 -5.72 8.30 8.47
C ASP A 262 -7.07 8.23 9.18
N VAL A 263 -7.11 7.81 10.44
CA VAL A 263 -8.32 7.73 11.24
C VAL A 263 -8.34 8.87 12.24
N TYR A 264 -9.38 9.69 12.14
CA TYR A 264 -9.70 10.69 13.14
C TYR A 264 -10.80 10.16 14.08
N LYS A 265 -10.50 10.11 15.37
CA LYS A 265 -11.44 9.70 16.41
C LYS A 265 -12.08 10.94 17.03
N TYR A 266 -13.41 11.01 17.03
CA TYR A 266 -14.15 12.16 17.54
C TYR A 266 -15.36 11.73 18.37
N LYS A 267 -15.74 12.60 19.32
CA LYS A 267 -16.95 12.42 20.14
C LYS A 267 -18.06 13.31 19.57
N PRO A 268 -19.19 12.75 19.13
CA PRO A 268 -20.32 13.58 18.72
C PRO A 268 -20.94 14.28 19.94
N ASP A 269 -21.44 15.51 19.75
CA ASP A 269 -22.03 16.31 20.84
C ASP A 269 -23.23 15.59 21.48
N GLY A 270 -23.20 15.48 22.80
CA GLY A 270 -24.15 14.70 23.60
C GLY A 270 -23.42 13.68 24.48
N SER A 271 -23.28 14.02 25.77
CA SER A 271 -22.52 13.31 26.79
C SER A 271 -23.12 11.93 27.15
N ALA A 272 -22.87 10.96 26.27
CA ALA A 272 -22.92 9.50 26.49
C ALA A 272 -22.53 8.71 25.21
N SER A 273 -22.26 9.40 24.10
CA SER A 273 -22.03 8.79 22.80
C SER A 273 -20.67 8.08 22.73
N LYS A 274 -20.64 6.85 22.20
CA LYS A 274 -19.38 6.15 21.87
C LYS A 274 -18.55 7.00 20.91
N GLU A 275 -17.23 6.97 21.08
CA GLU A 275 -16.29 7.54 20.11
C GLU A 275 -16.59 6.99 18.72
N LYS A 276 -16.63 7.89 17.75
CA LYS A 276 -16.77 7.57 16.34
C LYS A 276 -15.43 7.74 15.66
N GLU A 277 -15.23 6.93 14.64
CA GLU A 277 -14.04 6.95 13.81
C GLU A 277 -14.45 7.39 12.41
N GLY A 278 -13.70 8.34 11.83
CA GLY A 278 -13.84 8.72 10.44
C GLY A 278 -12.50 8.60 9.74
N ARG A 279 -12.50 8.02 8.54
CA ARG A 279 -11.29 7.77 7.76
C ARG A 279 -11.12 8.84 6.69
N LEU A 280 -9.91 9.39 6.59
CA LEU A 280 -9.52 10.42 5.65
C LEU A 280 -8.80 9.78 4.46
N ASP A 281 -9.58 9.19 3.55
CA ASP A 281 -9.04 8.52 2.36
C ASP A 281 -9.83 8.86 1.09
N GLU A 282 -9.35 8.36 -0.06
CA GLU A 282 -9.95 8.63 -1.36
C GLU A 282 -11.29 7.91 -1.62
N SER A 283 -11.79 7.15 -0.65
CA SER A 283 -13.16 6.64 -0.69
C SER A 283 -14.19 7.72 -0.31
N ASP A 284 -13.75 8.82 0.30
CA ASP A 284 -14.55 10.01 0.56
C ASP A 284 -14.37 11.05 -0.56
N GLU A 285 -15.39 11.19 -1.41
CA GLU A 285 -15.38 12.16 -2.51
C GLU A 285 -15.36 13.62 -2.03
N VAL A 286 -15.83 13.89 -0.80
CA VAL A 286 -15.78 15.23 -0.20
C VAL A 286 -14.34 15.54 0.16
N TRP A 287 -13.67 14.61 0.86
CA TRP A 287 -12.25 14.72 1.22
C TRP A 287 -11.39 15.05 -0.01
N VAL A 288 -11.49 14.25 -1.07
CA VAL A 288 -10.70 14.43 -2.30
C VAL A 288 -10.89 15.81 -2.93
N LYS A 289 -12.10 16.38 -2.86
CA LYS A 289 -12.40 17.71 -3.43
C LYS A 289 -11.80 18.87 -2.64
N ILE A 290 -11.68 18.73 -1.31
CA ILE A 290 -11.31 19.83 -0.41
C ILE A 290 -9.89 19.71 0.17
N ARG A 291 -9.30 18.51 0.18
CA ARG A 291 -8.03 18.21 0.88
C ARG A 291 -6.86 19.14 0.53
N HIS A 292 -6.79 19.61 -0.71
CA HIS A 292 -5.71 20.50 -1.16
C HIS A 292 -6.13 21.98 -1.26
N ARG A 293 -7.33 22.34 -0.81
CA ARG A 293 -7.79 23.73 -0.78
C ARG A 293 -7.34 24.41 0.50
N HIS A 294 -7.15 25.73 0.43
CA HIS A 294 -6.85 26.55 1.60
C HIS A 294 -8.05 26.54 2.57
N ILE A 295 -7.79 26.48 3.89
CA ILE A 295 -8.82 26.37 4.93
C ILE A 295 -9.94 27.41 4.79
N ALA A 296 -9.60 28.67 4.49
CA ALA A 296 -10.59 29.74 4.28
C ALA A 296 -11.61 29.39 3.17
N VAL A 297 -11.16 28.77 2.07
CA VAL A 297 -12.04 28.34 0.97
C VAL A 297 -12.88 27.14 1.40
N VAL A 298 -12.28 26.19 2.11
CA VAL A 298 -12.98 25.00 2.61
C VAL A 298 -14.17 25.38 3.50
N LEU A 299 -13.99 26.37 4.36
CA LEU A 299 -15.04 26.87 5.27
C LEU A 299 -16.23 27.48 4.52
N GLU A 300 -15.99 28.14 3.39
CA GLU A 300 -17.05 28.66 2.53
C GLU A 300 -17.72 27.59 1.67
N GLU A 301 -16.98 26.55 1.29
CA GLU A 301 -17.44 25.51 0.36
C GLU A 301 -18.16 24.36 1.04
N ILE A 302 -17.76 23.93 2.23
CA ILE A 302 -18.41 22.81 2.92
C ILE A 302 -19.91 23.03 3.07
N PRO A 303 -20.42 24.20 3.54
CA PRO A 303 -21.86 24.43 3.62
C PRO A 303 -22.59 24.36 2.27
N LYS A 304 -21.91 24.71 1.16
CA LYS A 304 -22.45 24.59 -0.20
C LYS A 304 -22.51 23.12 -0.62
N LEU A 305 -21.45 22.36 -0.35
CA LEU A 305 -21.39 20.92 -0.58
C LEU A 305 -22.45 20.16 0.24
N VAL A 306 -22.75 20.58 1.48
CA VAL A 306 -23.87 20.05 2.28
C VAL A 306 -25.20 20.18 1.52
N LYS A 307 -25.48 21.35 0.95
CA LYS A 307 -26.74 21.63 0.25
C LYS A 307 -26.86 20.84 -1.07
N GLU A 308 -25.78 20.73 -1.82
CA GLU A 308 -25.75 19.94 -3.06
C GLU A 308 -25.90 18.43 -2.79
N ILE A 309 -25.23 17.92 -1.76
CA ILE A 309 -25.16 16.49 -1.46
C ILE A 309 -26.40 15.97 -0.73
N SER A 310 -27.01 16.78 0.15
CA SER A 310 -28.28 16.43 0.83
C SER A 310 -29.44 16.22 -0.14
N SER A 311 -29.35 16.77 -1.36
CA SER A 311 -30.32 16.52 -2.44
C SER A 311 -30.12 15.17 -3.15
N SER A 312 -28.96 14.52 -3.02
CA SER A 312 -28.57 13.41 -3.90
C SER A 312 -28.37 12.04 -3.21
N LYS A 313 -27.80 11.89 -2.00
CA LYS A 313 -27.65 10.57 -1.30
C LYS A 313 -27.47 10.69 0.23
N LYS A 314 -28.14 9.83 1.02
CA LYS A 314 -28.02 9.77 2.51
C LYS A 314 -26.62 9.41 3.03
N GLU A 315 -25.89 8.53 2.34
CA GLU A 315 -24.54 8.10 2.76
C GLU A 315 -23.53 9.27 2.71
N SER A 316 -23.68 10.12 1.71
CA SER A 316 -22.83 11.30 1.52
C SER A 316 -23.10 12.39 2.56
N GLU A 317 -24.30 12.44 3.15
CA GLU A 317 -24.61 13.35 4.26
C GLU A 317 -23.76 13.07 5.51
N GLY A 318 -23.50 11.80 5.81
CA GLY A 318 -22.64 11.40 6.94
C GLY A 318 -21.19 11.86 6.77
N LYS A 319 -20.64 11.72 5.56
CA LYS A 319 -19.29 12.16 5.19
C LYS A 319 -19.13 13.68 5.32
N VAL A 320 -20.12 14.43 4.86
CA VAL A 320 -20.11 15.89 4.97
C VAL A 320 -20.18 16.35 6.43
N ARG A 321 -21.04 15.74 7.25
CA ARG A 321 -21.11 16.05 8.69
C ARG A 321 -19.79 15.75 9.41
N PHE A 322 -19.12 14.67 9.02
CA PHE A 322 -17.79 14.35 9.52
C PHE A 322 -16.77 15.45 9.16
N MET A 323 -16.73 15.90 7.90
CA MET A 323 -15.84 16.99 7.49
C MET A 323 -16.13 18.32 8.19
N LEU A 324 -17.40 18.65 8.41
CA LEU A 324 -17.80 19.80 9.23
C LEU A 324 -17.24 19.71 10.65
N ARG A 325 -17.26 18.50 11.24
CA ARG A 325 -16.70 18.29 12.58
C ARG A 325 -15.19 18.50 12.59
N VAL A 326 -14.47 17.95 11.61
CA VAL A 326 -13.03 18.19 11.46
C VAL A 326 -12.73 19.69 11.39
N CYS A 327 -13.47 20.45 10.58
CA CYS A 327 -13.31 21.91 10.53
C CYS A 327 -13.63 22.61 11.86
N ALA A 328 -14.66 22.17 12.58
CA ALA A 328 -15.00 22.75 13.88
C ALA A 328 -13.91 22.51 14.93
N GLU A 329 -13.29 21.33 14.92
CA GLU A 329 -12.21 20.98 15.84
C GLU A 329 -10.92 21.75 15.51
N LEU A 330 -10.64 22.01 14.23
CA LEU A 330 -9.54 22.91 13.83
C LEU A 330 -9.68 24.33 14.38
N TYR A 331 -10.91 24.83 14.58
CA TYR A 331 -11.13 26.17 15.16
C TYR A 331 -10.87 26.24 16.67
N LEU A 332 -10.86 25.10 17.35
CA LEU A 332 -10.65 25.04 18.80
C LEU A 332 -9.16 25.05 19.17
N HIS A 333 -8.27 24.80 18.20
CA HIS A 333 -6.83 24.76 18.34
C HIS A 333 -6.16 26.00 17.74
#